data_AF-A0A231S2R8-F1
#
_entry.id   AF-A0A231S2R8-F1
#
_cell.length_a   1.000
_cell.length_b   1.000
_cell.length_c   1.000
_cell.angle_alpha   90.00
_cell.angle_beta   90.00
_cell.angle_gamma   90.00
#
_symmetry.space_group_name_H-M   'P 1'
#
loop_
_entity.id
_entity.type
_entity.pdbx_description
1 polymer ?
#
loop_
_entity_poly.entity_id
_entity_poly.type
_entity_poly.pdbx_seq_one_letter_code
_entity_poly.pdbx_strand_id
1 'polypeptide(L)' 'MKDISSTAIGRRILLNNNQRGEIVFINQNDLSKPLIRLDENASFLDLSEKNDLYIAEIL' A
#
# COMPACT_ATOMS: atom_id res chain seq x y z
N MET A 1 10.44 -21.42 3.19
CA MET A 1 10.77 -19.99 3.42
C MET A 1 9.43 -19.26 3.36
N LYS A 2 9.01 -18.57 4.42
CA LYS A 2 7.69 -17.91 4.45
C LYS A 2 7.83 -16.61 3.66
N ASP A 3 7.26 -16.55 2.47
CA ASP A 3 7.24 -15.35 1.62
C ASP A 3 6.45 -14.24 2.32
N ILE A 4 7.17 -13.43 3.10
CA ILE A 4 6.65 -12.25 3.84
C ILE A 4 5.99 -11.22 2.92
N SER A 5 6.27 -11.27 1.62
CA SER A 5 5.70 -10.41 0.57
C SER A 5 4.23 -10.71 0.26
N SER A 6 3.72 -11.94 0.45
CA SER A 6 2.30 -12.24 0.17
C SER A 6 1.35 -11.86 1.32
N THR A 7 1.88 -11.72 2.54
CA THR A 7 1.09 -11.43 3.75
C THR A 7 0.55 -10.01 3.83
N ALA A 8 1.01 -9.08 2.99
CA ALA A 8 0.61 -7.68 3.07
C ALA A 8 -0.55 -7.31 2.13
N ILE A 9 -0.83 -8.11 1.09
CA ILE A 9 -2.00 -7.91 0.23
C ILE A 9 -3.28 -8.11 1.06
N GLY A 10 -4.24 -7.22 0.91
CA GLY A 10 -5.49 -7.20 1.66
C GLY A 10 -5.41 -6.50 3.03
N ARG A 11 -4.22 -6.09 3.48
CA ARG A 11 -4.09 -5.32 4.71
C ARG A 11 -4.57 -3.89 4.50
N ARG A 12 -5.30 -3.37 5.49
CA ARG A 12 -5.70 -1.96 5.53
C ARG A 12 -4.58 -1.11 6.11
N ILE A 13 -4.39 0.07 5.54
CA ILE A 13 -3.29 0.97 5.89
C ILE A 13 -3.77 2.40 6.06
N LEU A 14 -2.97 3.19 6.78
CA LEU A 14 -3.04 4.64 6.83
C LEU A 14 -1.79 5.20 6.15
N LEU A 15 -1.99 6.13 5.21
CA LEU A 15 -0.91 6.88 4.59
C LEU A 15 -0.54 8.11 5.44
N ASN A 16 0.67 8.62 5.26
CA ASN A 16 1.20 9.81 5.94
C ASN A 16 0.42 11.11 5.67
N ASN A 17 -0.53 11.10 4.72
CA ASN A 17 -1.45 12.20 4.43
C ASN A 17 -2.86 11.98 5.00
N ASN A 18 -3.03 11.04 5.92
CA ASN A 18 -4.30 10.61 6.54
C ASN A 18 -5.28 9.88 5.62
N GLN A 19 -4.90 9.56 4.37
CA GLN A 19 -5.74 8.71 3.52
C GLN A 19 -5.67 7.25 3.96
N ARG A 20 -6.78 6.53 3.81
CA ARG A 20 -6.89 5.10 4.13
C ARG A 20 -7.13 4.29 2.87
N GLY A 21 -6.68 3.04 2.89
CA GLY A 21 -6.90 2.13 1.79
C GLY A 21 -6.41 0.73 2.09
N GLU A 22 -6.40 -0.09 1.05
CA GLU A 22 -6.03 -1.50 1.08
C GLU A 22 -4.90 -1.77 0.10
N ILE A 23 -3.89 -2.53 0.52
CA ILE A 23 -2.84 -3.00 -0.37
C ILE A 23 -3.44 -4.04 -1.33
N VAL A 24 -3.51 -3.74 -2.62
CA VAL A 24 -4.08 -4.66 -3.63
C VAL A 24 -3.01 -5.36 -4.46
N PHE A 25 -1.80 -4.80 -4.51
CA PHE A 25 -0.67 -5.42 -5.20
C PHE A 25 0.65 -4.95 -4.57
N ILE A 26 1.64 -5.84 -4.56
CA ILE A 26 2.99 -5.54 -4.09
C ILE A 26 3.97 -5.93 -5.20
N ASN A 27 4.80 -4.99 -5.61
CA ASN A 27 5.92 -5.27 -6.50
C ASN A 27 7.01 -6.00 -5.70
N GLN A 28 7.33 -7.24 -6.07
CA GLN A 28 8.35 -8.02 -5.36
C GLN A 28 9.76 -7.42 -5.46
N ASN A 29 10.01 -6.58 -6.47
CA ASN A 29 11.28 -5.87 -6.63
C ASN A 29 11.37 -4.62 -5.75
N ASP A 30 10.24 -4.10 -5.26
CA ASP A 30 10.17 -2.94 -4.36
C ASP A 30 8.96 -3.02 -3.42
N LEU A 31 9.16 -3.69 -2.28
CA LEU A 31 8.12 -3.95 -1.27
C LEU A 31 7.61 -2.66 -0.60
N SER A 32 8.36 -1.55 -0.71
CA SER A 32 8.00 -0.27 -0.10
C SER A 32 7.01 0.55 -0.95
N LYS A 33 6.83 0.15 -2.21
CA LYS A 33 6.02 0.86 -3.21
C LYS A 33 4.84 0.00 -3.72
N PRO A 34 3.89 -0.40 -2.85
CA PRO A 34 2.71 -1.14 -3.30
C PRO A 34 1.71 -0.28 -4.06
N LEU A 35 0.77 -0.96 -4.74
CA LEU A 35 -0.45 -0.37 -5.26
C LEU A 35 -1.54 -0.42 -4.18
N ILE A 36 -2.11 0.74 -3.88
CA ILE A 36 -3.15 0.90 -2.86
C ILE A 36 -4.49 1.19 -3.55
N ARG A 37 -5.58 0.57 -3.10
CA ARG A 37 -6.95 1.04 -3.40
C ARG A 37 -7.42 1.94 -2.26
N LEU A 38 -7.70 3.21 -2.56
CA LEU A 38 -8.15 4.20 -1.58
C LEU A 38 -9.63 4.01 -1.23
N ASP A 39 -9.97 4.16 0.06
CA ASP A 39 -11.33 3.94 0.56
C ASP A 39 -12.32 5.02 0.09
N GLU A 40 -11.86 6.26 -0.08
CA GLU A 40 -12.72 7.43 -0.34
C GLU A 40 -13.44 7.36 -1.69
N ASN A 41 -12.75 6.88 -2.72
CA ASN A 41 -13.24 6.89 -4.10
C ASN A 41 -12.92 5.61 -4.89
N ALA A 42 -12.42 4.56 -4.22
CA ALA A 42 -11.95 3.32 -4.83
C ALA A 42 -10.87 3.51 -5.92
N SER A 43 -10.19 4.66 -5.94
CA SER A 43 -9.11 4.92 -6.89
C SER A 43 -7.85 4.14 -6.51
N PHE A 44 -7.01 3.89 -7.52
CA PHE A 44 -5.74 3.21 -7.32
C PHE A 44 -4.62 4.25 -7.22
N LEU A 45 -3.80 4.09 -6.18
CA LEU A 45 -2.63 4.90 -5.91
C LEU A 45 -1.39 4.02 -5.98
N ASP A 46 -0.56 4.23 -7.00
CA ASP A 46 0.74 3.58 -7.11
C ASP A 46 1.77 4.41 -6.34
N LEU A 47 2.28 3.85 -5.23
CA LEU A 47 3.28 4.54 -4.42
C LEU A 47 4.63 4.65 -5.15
N SER A 48 4.92 3.82 -6.16
CA SER A 48 6.16 3.93 -6.94
C SER A 48 6.27 5.28 -7.67
N GLU A 49 5.13 5.86 -8.05
CA GLU A 49 5.04 7.18 -8.72
C GLU A 49 5.05 8.37 -7.74
N LYS A 50 4.92 8.12 -6.43
CA LYS A 50 4.78 9.16 -5.39
C LYS A 50 5.85 8.98 -4.31
N ASN A 51 6.89 9.81 -4.36
CA ASN A 51 8.01 9.72 -3.40
C ASN A 51 7.72 10.33 -2.03
N ASP A 52 6.69 11.16 -1.94
CA ASP A 52 6.24 11.85 -0.74
C ASP A 52 5.19 11.05 0.06
N LEU A 53 4.61 10.02 -0.54
CA LEU A 53 3.59 9.17 0.10
C LEU A 53 4.19 7.84 0.56
N TYR A 54 3.88 7.46 1.80
CA TYR A 54 4.28 6.18 2.37
C TYR A 54 3.23 5.69 3.38
N ILE A 55 3.27 4.38 3.65
CA ILE A 55 2.43 3.75 4.66
C ILE A 55 2.93 4.20 6.04
N ALA A 56 2.13 5.01 6.73
CA ALA A 56 2.41 5.45 8.08
C ALA A 56 2.07 4.37 9.11
N GLU A 57 0.98 3.63 8.90
CA GLU A 57 0.51 2.60 9.82
C GLU A 57 -0.22 1.48 9.08
N ILE A 58 -0.15 0.26 9.63
CA ILE A 58 -0.97 -0.86 9.18
C ILE A 58 -2.01 -1.17 10.26
N LEU A 59 -3.28 -1.21 9.85
CA LEU A 59 -4.46 -1.34 10.71
C LEU A 59 -4.85 -2.81 10.95
#